data_AF-A0A5M5ZMJ9-F1
#
_entry.id   AF-A0A5M5ZMJ9-F1
#
_cell.length_a   1.000
_cell.length_b   1.000
_cell.length_c   1.000
_cell.angle_alpha   90.00
_cell.angle_beta   90.00
_cell.angle_gamma   90.00
#
_symmetry.space_group_name_H-M   'P 1'
#
loop_
_entity.id
_entity.type
_entity.pdbx_description
1 polymer ?
#
loop_
_entity_poly.entity_id
_entity_poly.type
_entity_poly.pdbx_seq_one_letter_code
_entity_poly.pdbx_strand_id
1 'polypeptide(L)'
;MAEYRFSLQKYKRGSKFSCPKCGKKQCFVKYIDSQGEITFPDYVGRCDHEQSCQYHYTPSDYFHDNPMVMDYKKDDFVEVDKPKSHLPSPTSFVDNELMERTLTNYGMNLLYIYLSGVLG
;
A
#
# COMPACT_ATOMS: atom_id res chain seq x y z
N MET A 1 8.65 -14.69 -2.67
CA MET A 1 8.70 -13.41 -1.93
C MET A 1 9.21 -12.37 -2.91
N ALA A 2 8.44 -11.31 -3.18
CA ALA A 2 8.90 -10.26 -4.07
C ALA A 2 10.07 -9.50 -3.39
N GLU A 3 11.21 -9.43 -4.05
CA GLU A 3 12.34 -8.64 -3.59
C GLU A 3 12.05 -7.18 -3.94
N TYR A 4 11.77 -6.36 -2.92
CA TYR A 4 11.51 -4.94 -3.12
C TYR A 4 12.82 -4.22 -3.49
N ARG A 5 12.77 -3.42 -4.56
CA ARG A 5 13.91 -2.60 -5.02
C ARG A 5 14.41 -1.64 -3.93
N PHE A 6 13.48 -0.95 -3.27
CA PHE A 6 13.81 -0.03 -2.18
C PHE A 6 13.50 -0.69 -0.84
N SER A 7 14.53 -0.81 0.01
CA SER A 7 14.41 -1.43 1.33
C SER A 7 15.07 -0.56 2.39
N LEU A 8 14.68 -0.74 3.66
CA LEU A 8 15.40 -0.08 4.75
C LEU A 8 16.79 -0.69 4.91
N GLN A 9 17.77 0.14 5.21
CA GLN A 9 19.14 -0.30 5.43
C GLN A 9 19.17 -1.41 6.50
N LYS A 10 19.76 -2.55 6.14
CA LYS A 10 19.95 -3.65 7.09
C LYS A 10 20.76 -3.17 8.29
N TYR A 11 20.31 -3.56 9.47
CA TYR A 11 20.96 -3.17 10.71
C TYR A 11 22.44 -3.62 10.72
N LYS A 12 23.34 -2.65 10.85
CA LYS A 12 24.75 -2.88 11.18
C LYS A 12 25.09 -2.04 12.40
N ARG A 13 25.99 -2.52 13.25
CA ARG A 13 26.42 -1.76 14.43
C ARG A 13 27.01 -0.41 13.96
N GLY A 14 26.39 0.70 14.37
CA GLY A 14 26.76 2.06 13.95
C GLY A 14 26.11 2.57 12.65
N SER A 15 25.18 1.83 12.04
CA SER A 15 24.51 2.26 10.80
C SER A 15 23.33 3.20 11.02
N LYS A 16 22.93 3.46 12.27
CA LYS A 16 21.82 4.37 12.55
C LYS A 16 22.32 5.81 12.59
N PHE A 17 21.62 6.69 11.91
CA PHE A 17 21.95 8.10 11.81
C PHE A 17 21.15 8.93 12.81
N SER A 18 21.44 10.22 12.86
CA SER A 18 20.66 11.19 13.61
C SER A 18 19.37 11.52 12.86
N CYS A 19 18.24 11.53 13.55
CA CYS A 19 16.97 11.88 12.91
C CYS A 19 16.87 13.39 12.67
N PRO A 20 16.47 13.84 11.47
CA PRO A 20 16.33 15.26 11.16
C PRO A 20 15.20 15.95 11.97
N LYS A 21 14.15 15.20 12.35
CA LYS A 21 13.00 15.74 13.08
C LYS A 21 13.23 15.84 14.59
N CYS A 22 13.81 14.81 15.22
CA CYS A 22 14.00 14.78 16.68
C CYS A 22 15.42 15.06 17.14
N GLY A 23 16.41 15.16 16.24
CA GLY A 23 17.81 15.45 16.55
C GLY A 23 18.55 14.36 17.34
N LYS A 24 17.86 13.30 17.75
CA LYS A 24 18.44 12.19 18.51
C LYS A 24 19.38 11.38 17.61
N LYS A 25 20.53 10.99 18.15
CA LYS A 25 21.50 10.12 17.48
C LYS A 25 21.00 8.68 17.45
N GLN A 26 21.44 7.90 16.47
CA GLN A 26 21.24 6.45 16.39
C GLN A 26 19.76 6.00 16.39
N CYS A 27 18.86 6.78 15.79
CA CYS A 27 17.42 6.44 15.74
C CYS A 27 16.82 6.55 14.33
N PHE A 28 17.64 6.86 13.33
CA PHE A 28 17.21 7.03 11.95
C PHE A 28 17.81 5.95 11.05
N VAL A 29 16.96 5.30 10.26
CA VAL A 29 17.32 4.27 9.29
C VAL A 29 16.99 4.78 7.89
N LYS A 30 17.99 4.79 7.01
CA LYS A 30 17.86 5.27 5.63
C LYS A 30 17.28 4.20 4.71
N TYR A 31 16.60 4.63 3.65
CA TYR A 31 16.28 3.74 2.55
C TYR A 31 17.51 3.49 1.67
N ILE A 32 17.63 2.27 1.18
CA ILE A 32 18.66 1.82 0.25
C ILE A 32 18.01 1.18 -0.97
N ASP A 33 18.59 1.43 -2.14
CA ASP A 33 18.24 0.72 -3.37
C ASP A 33 19.09 -0.56 -3.44
N SER A 34 18.45 -1.72 -3.60
CA SER A 34 19.14 -3.00 -3.79
C SER A 34 19.86 -3.08 -5.14
N GLN A 35 19.42 -2.31 -6.13
CA GLN A 35 20.04 -2.20 -7.44
C GLN A 35 21.20 -1.18 -7.46
N GLY A 36 21.36 -0.38 -6.40
CA GLY A 36 22.44 0.61 -6.29
C GLY A 36 22.35 1.77 -7.28
N GLU A 37 21.22 1.93 -7.97
CA GLU A 37 21.02 2.90 -9.03
C GLU A 37 20.76 4.32 -8.50
N ILE A 38 20.07 4.42 -7.35
CA ILE A 38 19.72 5.69 -6.74
C ILE A 38 20.30 5.72 -5.32
N THR A 39 21.14 6.71 -5.06
CA THR A 39 21.62 7.01 -3.70
C THR A 39 20.67 8.00 -3.06
N PHE A 40 19.86 7.53 -2.10
CA PHE A 40 18.97 8.41 -1.36
C PHE A 40 19.74 9.33 -0.41
N PRO A 41 19.35 10.62 -0.32
CA PRO A 41 19.94 11.55 0.63
C PRO A 41 19.54 11.26 2.07
N ASP A 42 20.25 11.91 2.99
CA ASP A 42 20.24 11.62 4.42
C ASP A 42 18.91 11.86 5.15
N TYR A 43 17.94 12.50 4.51
CA TYR A 43 16.61 12.75 5.06
C TYR A 43 15.59 11.67 4.66
N VAL A 44 15.90 10.80 3.70
CA VAL A 44 14.99 9.75 3.22
C VAL A 44 15.14 8.49 4.06
N GLY A 45 14.12 8.19 4.86
CA GLY A 45 14.21 7.13 5.85
C GLY A 45 13.12 7.20 6.90
N ARG A 46 13.28 6.36 7.91
CA ARG A 46 12.33 6.18 9.00
C ARG A 46 13.01 6.34 10.34
N CYS A 47 12.32 6.99 11.28
CA CYS A 47 12.75 7.05 12.66
C CYS A 47 12.12 5.92 13.48
N ASP A 48 12.92 5.27 14.33
CA ASP A 48 12.46 4.21 15.23
C ASP A 48 11.48 4.71 16.31
N HIS A 49 11.47 6.02 16.57
CA HIS A 49 10.57 6.63 17.54
C HIS A 49 9.17 6.86 16.94
N GLU A 50 8.47 5.78 16.63
CA GLU A 50 7.13 5.80 16.00
C GLU A 50 6.04 6.43 16.88
N GLN A 51 6.22 6.50 18.19
CA GLN A 51 5.19 7.08 19.08
C GLN A 51 5.43 8.56 19.40
N SER A 52 6.66 9.04 19.27
CA SER A 52 7.02 10.43 19.64
C SER A 52 7.47 11.28 18.46
N CYS A 53 8.25 10.72 17.54
CA CYS A 53 8.77 11.44 16.39
C CYS A 53 7.89 11.23 15.15
N GLN A 54 7.51 9.98 14.86
CA GLN A 54 6.73 9.60 13.67
C GLN A 54 7.34 10.08 12.34
N TYR A 55 8.65 10.36 12.32
CA TYR A 55 9.30 10.76 11.09
C TYR A 55 9.44 9.55 10.16
N HIS A 56 8.77 9.62 9.02
CA HIS A 56 8.84 8.63 7.97
C HIS A 56 8.74 9.36 6.64
N TYR A 57 9.83 9.33 5.87
CA TYR A 57 9.91 9.88 4.54
C TYR A 57 10.28 8.74 3.60
N THR A 58 9.31 8.29 2.81
CA THR A 58 9.46 7.12 1.94
C THR A 58 10.14 7.48 0.62
N PRO A 59 10.68 6.49 -0.11
CA PRO A 59 11.13 6.72 -1.48
C PRO A 59 10.02 7.27 -2.38
N SER A 60 8.76 6.87 -2.16
CA SER A 60 7.61 7.41 -2.90
C SER A 60 7.46 8.92 -2.71
N ASP A 61 7.60 9.40 -1.47
CA ASP A 61 7.53 10.84 -1.16
C ASP A 61 8.70 11.59 -1.81
N TYR A 62 9.90 11.01 -1.75
CA TYR A 62 11.09 11.56 -2.40
C TYR A 62 10.90 11.73 -3.92
N PHE A 63 10.35 10.73 -4.60
CA PHE A 63 10.10 10.81 -6.05
C PHE A 63 8.96 11.76 -6.42
N HIS A 64 7.99 11.95 -5.52
CA HIS A 64 6.93 12.94 -5.71
C HIS A 64 7.48 14.36 -5.66
N ASP A 65 8.35 14.64 -4.69
CA ASP A 65 8.95 15.96 -4.49
C ASP A 65 10.09 16.25 -5.50
N ASN A 66 10.71 15.20 -6.06
CA ASN A 66 11.82 15.30 -7.01
C ASN A 66 11.49 14.63 -8.35
N PRO A 67 10.58 15.21 -9.17
CA PRO A 67 10.15 14.62 -10.43
C PRO A 67 11.29 14.50 -11.46
N MET A 68 12.37 15.26 -11.32
CA MET A 68 13.55 15.22 -12.20
C MET A 68 14.42 13.96 -12.02
N VAL A 69 14.36 13.29 -10.87
CA VAL A 69 15.14 12.06 -10.60
C VAL A 69 14.52 10.84 -11.29
N MET A 70 13.26 10.92 -11.69
CA MET A 70 12.55 9.89 -12.45
C MET A 70 12.96 9.84 -13.94
N ASP A 71 13.59 10.89 -14.45
CA ASP A 71 13.87 11.03 -15.90
C ASP A 71 15.05 10.17 -16.38
N TYR A 72 15.87 9.63 -15.45
CA TYR A 72 16.98 8.72 -15.78
C TYR A 72 16.54 7.29 -16.16
N LYS A 73 15.25 6.99 -16.13
CA LYS A 73 14.74 5.61 -16.21
C LYS A 73 13.54 5.41 -17.13
N LYS A 74 13.19 6.39 -17.97
CA LYS A 74 12.05 6.23 -18.88
C LYS A 74 12.19 5.07 -19.89
N ASP A 75 13.40 4.54 -20.08
CA ASP A 75 13.69 3.38 -20.93
C ASP A 75 13.66 2.01 -20.22
N ASP A 76 13.59 1.96 -18.88
CA ASP A 76 13.73 0.71 -18.10
C ASP A 76 12.56 0.48 -17.13
N PHE A 77 11.56 1.36 -17.12
CA PHE A 77 10.25 0.94 -16.66
C PHE A 77 9.72 -0.01 -17.73
N VAL A 78 9.83 -1.32 -17.47
CA VAL A 78 8.67 -2.17 -17.77
C VAL A 78 7.51 -1.38 -17.25
N GLU A 79 6.66 -0.95 -18.17
CA GLU A 79 5.35 -0.41 -17.90
C GLU A 79 4.74 -1.41 -16.92
N VAL A 80 4.85 -1.16 -15.61
CA VAL A 80 3.91 -1.72 -14.66
C VAL A 80 2.65 -1.13 -15.23
N ASP A 81 1.92 -1.97 -15.98
CA ASP A 81 0.63 -1.64 -16.56
C ASP A 81 0.01 -0.73 -15.52
N LYS A 82 -0.10 0.57 -15.83
CA LYS A 82 -1.03 1.44 -15.09
C LYS A 82 -2.23 0.53 -14.97
N PRO A 83 -2.69 0.14 -13.75
CA PRO A 83 -3.73 -0.87 -13.64
C PRO A 83 -4.75 -0.43 -14.66
N LYS A 84 -4.89 -1.21 -15.74
CA LYS A 84 -5.70 -0.79 -16.88
C LYS A 84 -6.93 -0.28 -16.21
N SER A 85 -7.38 0.92 -16.54
CA SER A 85 -8.69 1.35 -16.08
C SER A 85 -9.62 0.29 -16.63
N HIS A 86 -9.80 -0.78 -15.86
CA HIS A 86 -10.59 -1.92 -16.21
C HIS A 86 -11.93 -1.24 -16.15
N LEU A 87 -12.49 -0.98 -17.34
CA LEU A 87 -13.91 -0.77 -17.50
C LEU A 87 -14.55 -1.71 -16.48
N PRO A 88 -15.33 -1.18 -15.52
CA PRO A 88 -15.86 -1.98 -14.44
C PRO A 88 -16.40 -3.24 -15.09
N SER A 89 -15.88 -4.40 -14.68
CA SER A 89 -16.29 -5.68 -15.23
C SER A 89 -17.82 -5.66 -15.29
N PRO A 90 -18.45 -6.04 -16.41
CA PRO A 90 -19.89 -5.98 -16.52
C PRO A 90 -20.48 -6.64 -15.28
N THR A 91 -21.36 -5.90 -14.60
CA THR A 91 -21.97 -6.37 -13.36
C THR A 91 -22.54 -7.76 -13.59
N SER A 92 -22.02 -8.74 -12.86
CA SER A 92 -22.56 -10.10 -12.93
C SER A 92 -23.93 -10.10 -12.28
N PHE A 93 -24.97 -10.27 -13.08
CA PHE A 93 -26.32 -10.49 -12.59
C PHE A 93 -26.49 -11.97 -12.25
N VAL A 94 -27.26 -12.25 -11.21
CA VAL A 94 -27.76 -13.60 -10.94
C VAL A 94 -28.82 -13.92 -11.99
N ASP A 95 -28.82 -15.13 -12.54
CA ASP A 95 -29.87 -15.57 -13.46
C ASP A 95 -31.25 -15.45 -12.81
N ASN A 96 -32.21 -14.85 -13.52
CA ASN A 96 -33.56 -14.62 -13.01
C ASN A 96 -34.23 -15.92 -12.55
N GLU A 97 -34.04 -17.01 -13.30
CA GLU A 97 -34.57 -18.33 -12.93
C GLU A 97 -33.98 -18.82 -11.60
N LEU A 98 -32.68 -18.60 -11.37
CA LEU A 98 -32.02 -18.96 -10.12
C LEU A 98 -32.54 -18.11 -8.96
N MET A 99 -32.71 -16.80 -9.17
CA MET A 99 -33.29 -15.88 -8.19
C MET A 99 -34.72 -16.32 -7.80
N GLU A 100 -35.59 -16.60 -8.78
CA GLU A 100 -36.97 -17.01 -8.55
C GLU A 100 -37.07 -18.32 -7.78
N ARG A 101 -36.17 -19.28 -8.04
CA ARG A 101 -36.11 -20.53 -7.27
C ARG A 101 -35.87 -20.31 -5.78
N THR A 102 -35.11 -19.27 -5.40
CA THR A 102 -34.89 -18.95 -3.98
C THR A 102 -36.14 -18.44 -3.27
N LEU A 103 -37.12 -17.89 -4.02
CA LEU A 103 -38.34 -17.30 -3.46
C LEU A 103 -39.38 -18.33 -2.97
N THR A 104 -39.22 -19.60 -3.31
CA THR A 104 -40.25 -20.63 -3.11
C THR A 104 -40.45 -21.06 -1.65
N ASN A 105 -39.50 -20.80 -0.74
CA ASN A 105 -39.50 -21.39 0.60
C ASN A 105 -39.43 -20.40 1.77
N TYR A 106 -39.66 -19.11 1.52
CA TYR A 106 -39.65 -18.08 2.59
C TYR A 106 -40.78 -18.26 3.60
N GLY A 107 -41.92 -18.84 3.21
CA GLY A 107 -43.05 -19.11 4.11
C GLY A 107 -42.77 -20.15 5.21
N MET A 108 -41.74 -20.98 5.04
CA MET A 108 -41.29 -21.97 6.03
C MET A 108 -40.04 -21.51 6.79
N ASN A 109 -39.45 -20.39 6.39
CA ASN A 109 -38.19 -19.89 6.95
C ASN A 109 -38.47 -19.05 8.23
N LEU A 110 -38.19 -19.65 9.38
CA LEU A 110 -38.36 -19.02 10.70
C LEU A 110 -37.61 -17.70 10.84
N LEU A 111 -36.40 -17.59 10.25
CA LEU A 111 -35.63 -16.35 10.27
C LEU A 111 -36.33 -15.26 9.44
N TYR A 112 -36.86 -15.61 8.28
CA TYR A 112 -37.62 -14.66 7.44
C TYR A 112 -38.89 -14.18 8.14
N ILE A 113 -39.66 -15.10 8.76
CA ILE A 113 -40.88 -14.76 9.52
C ILE A 113 -40.56 -13.82 10.67
N TYR A 114 -39.45 -14.07 11.38
CA TYR A 114 -39.00 -13.20 12.46
C TYR A 114 -38.60 -11.81 11.95
N LEU A 115 -37.76 -11.75 10.91
CA LEU A 115 -37.26 -10.48 10.37
C LEU A 115 -38.38 -9.64 9.73
N SER A 116 -39.35 -10.26 9.06
CA SER A 116 -40.50 -9.55 8.47
C SER A 116 -41.43 -8.98 9.54
N GLY A 117 -41.52 -9.60 10.72
CA GLY A 117 -42.26 -9.04 11.85
C GLY A 117 -41.54 -7.91 12.59
N VAL A 118 -40.20 -7.84 12.50
CA VAL A 118 -39.37 -6.81 13.18
C VAL A 118 -39.14 -5.58 12.30
N LEU A 119 -39.01 -5.78 10.99
CA LEU A 119 -38.76 -4.71 10.01
C LEU A 119 -40.03 -4.21 9.30
N GLY A 120 -41.19 -4.80 9.64
CA GLY A 120 -42.51 -4.43 9.12
C GLY A 120 -43.01 -3.11 9.67
#